data_AF-A0A1H8DHZ3-F1
#
_entry.id   AF-A0A1H8DHZ3-F1
#
_cell.length_a   1.000
_cell.length_b   1.000
_cell.length_c   1.000
_cell.angle_alpha   90.00
_cell.angle_beta   90.00
_cell.angle_gamma   90.00
#
_symmetry.space_group_name_H-M   'P 1'
#
loop_
_entity.id
_entity.type
_entity.pdbx_description
1 polymer ?
#
loop_
_entity_poly.entity_id
_entity_poly.type
_entity_poly.pdbx_seq_one_letter_code
_entity_poly.pdbx_strand_id
1 'polypeptide(L)'
;MNTLYFALKKAGLMFKGRTEQGEVDFILLESQENGTTNSVDVNTFEVLFGDVLGNPSYEALSGSHTFKFEDIEYTMSAGEMGYQKYFDLWKEQGLLT
;
A
#
# COMPACT_ATOMS: atom_id res chain seq x y z
N MET A 1 0.95 -3.89 -9.78
CA MET A 1 1.85 -3.05 -8.96
C MET A 1 2.77 -2.15 -9.75
N ASN A 2 3.44 -2.59 -10.82
CA ASN A 2 4.39 -1.70 -11.52
C ASN A 2 3.80 -0.35 -11.97
N THR A 3 2.55 -0.33 -12.43
CA THR A 3 1.82 0.92 -12.76
C THR A 3 1.53 1.76 -11.53
N LEU A 4 1.02 1.16 -10.45
CA LEU A 4 0.78 1.80 -9.17
C LEU A 4 2.08 2.39 -8.58
N TYR A 5 3.14 1.59 -8.44
CA TYR A 5 4.42 2.04 -7.90
C TYR A 5 5.06 3.13 -8.75
N PHE A 6 4.89 3.09 -10.07
CA PHE A 6 5.31 4.19 -10.92
C PHE A 6 4.54 5.49 -10.60
N ALA A 7 3.21 5.40 -10.41
CA ALA A 7 2.39 6.54 -10.01
C ALA A 7 2.76 7.08 -8.63
N LEU A 8 2.90 6.20 -7.63
CA LEU A 8 3.31 6.56 -6.26
C LEU A 8 4.70 7.21 -6.24
N LYS A 9 5.66 6.64 -6.97
CA LYS A 9 7.01 7.22 -7.10
C LYS A 9 6.98 8.60 -7.76
N LYS A 10 6.18 8.77 -8.81
CA LYS A 10 6.01 10.08 -9.48
C LYS A 10 5.36 11.11 -8.55
N ALA A 11 4.47 10.67 -7.67
CA ALA A 11 3.83 11.50 -6.64
C ALA A 11 4.73 11.78 -5.42
N GLY A 12 5.94 11.21 -5.37
CA GLY A 12 6.85 11.37 -4.21
C GLY A 12 6.42 10.56 -2.98
N LEU A 13 5.54 9.57 -3.16
CA LEU A 13 5.02 8.71 -2.10
C LEU A 13 5.85 7.45 -1.88
N MET A 14 6.98 7.29 -2.59
CA MET A 14 7.91 6.19 -2.36
C MET A 14 9.28 6.71 -1.97
N PHE A 15 9.87 6.10 -0.95
CA PHE A 15 11.20 6.44 -0.48
C PHE A 15 11.92 5.20 0.04
N LYS A 16 13.25 5.26 0.08
CA LYS A 16 14.07 4.19 0.63
C LYS A 16 14.26 4.37 2.13
N GLY A 17 14.11 3.30 2.88
CA GLY A 17 14.36 3.26 4.32
C GLY A 17 15.26 2.10 4.70
N ARG A 18 15.83 2.15 5.91
CA ARG A 18 16.67 1.10 6.46
C ARG A 18 15.91 0.33 7.53
N THR A 19 15.81 -0.97 7.37
CA THR A 19 15.33 -1.91 8.38
C THR A 19 16.48 -2.77 8.88
N GLU A 20 16.23 -3.59 9.91
CA GLU A 20 17.20 -4.60 10.38
C GLU A 20 17.58 -5.61 9.28
N GLN A 21 16.73 -5.74 8.25
CA GLN A 21 16.90 -6.67 7.13
C GLN A 21 17.57 -6.02 5.91
N GLY A 22 17.85 -4.72 5.95
CA GLY A 22 18.54 -4.00 4.88
C GLY A 22 17.81 -2.75 4.39
N GLU A 23 18.10 -2.35 3.16
CA GLU A 23 17.44 -1.22 2.51
C GLU A 23 16.18 -1.73 1.80
N VAL A 24 15.02 -1.15 2.11
CA VAL A 24 13.72 -1.50 1.52
C VAL A 24 13.01 -0.24 1.05
N ASP A 25 12.16 -0.39 0.04
CA ASP A 25 11.28 0.68 -0.41
C ASP A 25 10.06 0.76 0.52
N PHE A 26 9.67 1.98 0.87
CA PHE A 26 8.49 2.29 1.66
C PHE A 26 7.50 3.09 0.82
N ILE A 27 6.22 2.88 1.10
CA ILE A 27 5.10 3.68 0.60
C ILE A 27 4.66 4.61 1.74
N LEU A 28 4.72 5.91 1.51
CA LEU A 28 4.18 6.93 2.39
C LEU A 28 2.64 6.92 2.26
N LEU A 29 1.96 6.65 3.38
CA LEU A 29 0.51 6.56 3.45
C LEU A 29 -0.11 7.91 3.87
N GLU A 30 0.46 8.54 4.90
CA GLU A 30 0.06 9.88 5.35
C GLU A 30 1.19 10.58 6.11
N SER A 31 1.15 11.92 6.09
CA SER A 31 1.99 12.80 6.89
C SER A 31 1.11 13.67 7.78
N GLN A 32 1.35 13.62 9.08
CA GLN A 32 0.64 14.47 10.05
C GLN A 32 1.30 15.84 10.15
N GLU A 33 0.55 16.85 10.61
CA GLU A 33 1.03 18.24 10.77
C GLU A 33 2.26 18.35 11.70
N ASN A 34 2.39 17.43 12.65
CA ASN A 34 3.54 17.37 13.58
C ASN A 34 4.80 16.74 12.97
N GLY A 35 4.77 16.37 11.68
CA GLY A 35 5.89 15.73 10.96
C GLY A 35 5.95 14.21 11.11
N THR A 36 5.02 13.59 11.86
CA THR A 36 4.92 12.12 11.94
C THR A 36 4.43 11.56 10.62
N THR A 37 5.11 10.54 10.10
CA THR A 37 4.73 9.87 8.85
C THR A 37 4.30 8.43 9.14
N ASN A 38 3.22 8.01 8.51
CA ASN A 38 2.82 6.61 8.46
C ASN A 38 3.23 6.05 7.12
N SER A 39 3.95 4.93 7.15
CA SER A 39 4.43 4.26 5.95
C SER A 39 4.37 2.76 6.12
N VAL A 40 4.36 2.06 4.99
CA VAL A 40 4.41 0.60 4.93
C VAL A 40 5.54 0.20 4.00
N ASP A 41 6.33 -0.81 4.36
CA ASP A 41 7.33 -1.33 3.42
C ASP A 41 6.64 -2.08 2.27
N VAL A 42 7.26 -2.07 1.09
CA VAL A 42 6.69 -2.67 -0.12
C VAL A 42 6.43 -4.17 0.07
N ASN A 43 7.25 -4.89 0.82
CA ASN A 43 7.06 -6.33 1.00
C ASN A 43 5.79 -6.61 1.79
N THR A 44 5.56 -5.88 2.89
CA THR A 44 4.31 -5.96 3.65
C THR A 44 3.11 -5.61 2.77
N PHE A 45 3.21 -4.55 1.97
CA PHE A 45 2.12 -4.17 1.06
C PHE A 45 1.83 -5.25 0.00
N GLU A 46 2.85 -5.88 -0.56
CA GLU A 46 2.70 -6.98 -1.52
C GLU A 46 2.15 -8.27 -0.89
N VAL A 47 2.42 -8.53 0.40
CA VAL A 47 1.76 -9.62 1.12
C VAL A 47 0.26 -9.36 1.24
N LEU A 48 -0.13 -8.14 1.62
CA LEU A 48 -1.53 -7.78 1.87
C LEU A 48 -2.36 -7.68 0.58
N PHE A 49 -1.79 -7.14 -0.48
CA PHE A 49 -2.51 -6.79 -1.73
C PHE A 49 -1.95 -7.53 -2.96
N GLY A 50 -1.19 -8.60 -2.74
CA GLY A 50 -0.51 -9.37 -3.78
C GLY A 50 -1.46 -9.99 -4.81
N ASP A 51 -2.69 -10.28 -4.39
CA ASP A 51 -3.76 -10.82 -5.21
C ASP A 51 -4.19 -9.88 -6.35
N VAL A 52 -4.00 -8.57 -6.21
CA VAL A 52 -4.33 -7.56 -7.23
C VAL A 52 -3.11 -6.99 -7.95
N LEU A 53 -1.95 -7.67 -7.87
CA LEU A 53 -0.69 -7.25 -8.54
C LEU A 53 -0.87 -7.02 -10.05
N GLY A 54 -1.71 -7.80 -10.72
CA GLY A 54 -1.95 -7.69 -12.16
C GLY A 54 -2.76 -6.45 -12.56
N ASN A 55 -3.61 -5.94 -11.66
CA ASN A 55 -4.49 -4.80 -11.92
C ASN A 55 -4.90 -4.10 -10.60
N PRO A 56 -4.02 -3.27 -10.02
CA PRO A 56 -4.30 -2.58 -8.76
C PRO A 56 -5.17 -1.34 -8.99
N SER A 57 -6.38 -1.51 -9.52
CA SER A 57 -7.37 -0.43 -9.62
C SER A 57 -7.87 -0.04 -8.24
N TYR A 58 -8.56 1.10 -8.14
CA TYR A 58 -9.20 1.47 -6.88
C TYR A 58 -10.16 0.38 -6.39
N GLU A 59 -11.03 -0.13 -7.25
CA GLU A 59 -12.02 -1.14 -6.87
C GLU A 59 -11.36 -2.46 -6.47
N ALA A 60 -10.23 -2.81 -7.10
CA ALA A 60 -9.47 -3.99 -6.75
C ALA A 60 -8.82 -3.85 -5.37
N LEU A 61 -8.17 -2.71 -5.11
CA LEU A 61 -7.51 -2.42 -3.82
C LEU A 61 -8.51 -2.20 -2.68
N SER A 62 -9.70 -1.66 -2.95
CA SER A 62 -10.76 -1.47 -1.95
C SER A 62 -11.56 -2.75 -1.68
N GLY A 63 -11.23 -3.83 -2.36
CA GLY A 63 -11.91 -5.11 -2.25
C GLY A 63 -11.58 -5.88 -0.98
N SER A 64 -11.92 -7.17 -1.02
CA SER A 64 -11.52 -8.14 -0.01
C SER A 64 -10.28 -8.87 -0.48
N HIS A 65 -9.28 -8.96 0.39
CA HIS A 65 -7.99 -9.56 0.08
C HIS A 65 -7.76 -10.78 0.96
N THR A 66 -7.20 -11.81 0.33
CA THR A 66 -6.77 -13.01 1.05
C THR A 66 -5.26 -13.09 1.04
N PHE A 67 -4.67 -13.10 2.24
CA PHE A 67 -3.22 -13.16 2.42
C PHE A 67 -2.87 -14.12 3.55
N LYS A 68 -1.62 -14.59 3.54
CA LYS A 68 -1.09 -15.45 4.60
C LYS A 68 -0.18 -14.64 5.50
N PHE A 69 -0.43 -14.76 6.80
CA PHE A 69 0.48 -14.28 7.82
C PHE A 69 0.87 -15.48 8.68
N GLU A 70 2.16 -15.79 8.69
CA GLU A 70 2.68 -17.08 9.15
C GLU A 70 2.01 -18.23 8.37
N ASP A 71 1.30 -19.13 9.07
CA ASP A 71 0.58 -20.27 8.49
C ASP A 71 -0.95 -20.10 8.50
N ILE A 72 -1.44 -18.89 8.85
CA ILE A 72 -2.86 -18.58 8.91
C ILE A 72 -3.26 -17.73 7.70
N GLU A 73 -4.32 -18.16 7.02
CA GLU A 73 -4.93 -17.41 5.94
C GLU A 73 -6.00 -16.47 6.50
N TYR A 74 -5.89 -15.19 6.14
CA TYR A 74 -6.83 -14.15 6.53
C TYR A 74 -7.53 -13.62 5.29
N THR A 75 -8.83 -13.33 5.43
CA THR A 75 -9.61 -12.62 4.41
C THR A 75 -10.21 -11.38 5.07
N MET A 76 -9.79 -10.20 4.62
CA MET A 76 -10.26 -8.93 5.17
C MET A 76 -10.34 -7.88 4.06
N SER A 77 -11.28 -6.95 4.18
CA SER A 77 -11.38 -5.78 3.31
C SER A 77 -10.30 -4.74 3.62
N ALA A 78 -9.99 -3.89 2.64
CA ALA A 78 -9.12 -2.74 2.87
C ALA A 78 -9.61 -1.82 4.00
N GLY A 79 -10.92 -1.75 4.21
CA GLY A 79 -11.53 -1.02 5.34
C GLY A 79 -11.16 -1.63 6.68
N GLU A 80 -11.28 -2.95 6.82
CA GLU A 80 -10.94 -3.67 8.06
C GLU A 80 -9.43 -3.62 8.36
N MET A 81 -8.58 -3.59 7.33
CA MET A 81 -7.13 -3.40 7.49
C MET A 81 -6.73 -1.94 7.77
N GLY A 82 -7.66 -0.98 7.64
CA GLY A 82 -7.38 0.45 7.81
C GLY A 82 -6.72 1.14 6.60
N TYR A 83 -6.70 0.49 5.43
CA TYR A 83 -6.09 1.03 4.21
C TYR A 83 -7.05 1.83 3.32
N GLN A 84 -8.36 1.67 3.48
CA GLN A 84 -9.36 2.30 2.59
C GLN A 84 -9.13 3.81 2.44
N LYS A 85 -8.86 4.52 3.55
CA LYS A 85 -8.62 5.97 3.53
C LYS A 85 -7.44 6.39 2.63
N TYR A 86 -6.42 5.54 2.49
CA TYR A 86 -5.27 5.82 1.64
C TYR A 86 -5.60 5.60 0.16
N PHE A 87 -6.41 4.59 -0.14
CA PHE A 87 -6.86 4.33 -1.51
C PHE A 87 -7.84 5.41 -1.99
N ASP A 88 -8.70 5.91 -1.10
CA ASP A 88 -9.57 7.07 -1.37
C ASP A 88 -8.71 8.29 -1.75
N LEU A 89 -7.69 8.60 -0.93
CA LEU A 89 -6.76 9.70 -1.18
C LEU A 89 -6.01 9.54 -2.51
N TRP A 90 -5.52 8.34 -2.81
CA TRP A 90 -4.81 8.07 -4.07
C TRP A 90 -5.73 8.17 -5.28
N LYS A 91 -7.00 7.79 -5.15
CA LYS A 91 -8.01 8.00 -6.20
C LYS A 91 -8.29 9.48 -6.42
N GLU A 92 -8.46 10.27 -5.36
CA GLU A 92 -8.66 11.72 -5.44
C GLU A 92 -7.47 12.44 -6.09
N GLN A 93 -6.26 11.94 -5.89
CA GLN A 93 -5.03 12.43 -6.53
C GLN A 93 -4.83 11.92 -7.97
N GLY A 94 -5.72 11.05 -8.48
CA GLY A 94 -5.62 10.47 -9.81
C GLY A 94 -4.48 9.46 -9.98
N LEU A 95 -4.01 8.86 -8.87
CA LEU A 95 -2.98 7.81 -8.88
C LEU A 95 -3.56 6.43 -9.15
N LEU A 96 -4.84 6.24 -8.83
CA LEU A 96 -5.61 5.04 -9.11
C LEU A 96 -6.65 5.33 -10.19
N THR A 97 -6.83 4.35 -11.08
CA THR A 97 -7.90 4.32 -12.09
C THR A 97 -9.10 3.57 -11.58
#